data_AF-A0A9P6PNI4-F1
#
_entry.id   AF-A0A9P6PNI4-F1
#
_cell.length_a   1.000
_cell.length_b   1.000
_cell.length_c   1.000
_cell.angle_alpha   90.00
_cell.angle_beta   90.00
_cell.angle_gamma   90.00
#
_symmetry.space_group_name_H-M   'P 1'
#
loop_
_entity.id
_entity.type
_entity.pdbx_description
1 polymer ?
#
loop_
_entity_poly.entity_id
_entity_poly.type
_entity_poly.pdbx_seq_one_letter_code
_entity_poly.pdbx_strand_id
1 'polypeptide(L)' 'MEARELLEEAQTEEEVDDLKNANDARIKDTVSGLSRAFKEQDLERAKTLAIELQYWIRIQNVIRDWVAGKPIVADHV' A
#
# COMPACT_ATOMS: atom_id res chain seq x y z
N MET A 1 11.48 -3.96 3.00
CA MET A 1 11.20 -2.57 2.58
C MET A 1 9.83 -2.25 3.13
N GLU A 2 9.83 -1.73 4.34
CA GLU A 2 8.64 -1.49 5.13
C GLU A 2 8.05 -0.17 4.65
N ALA A 3 6.73 -0.07 4.52
CA ALA A 3 5.99 1.12 4.06
C ALA A 3 6.46 2.47 4.66
N ARG A 4 7.25 2.44 5.73
CA ARG A 4 7.89 3.57 6.41
C ARG A 4 8.92 4.34 5.56
N GLU A 5 9.75 3.69 4.74
CA GLU A 5 10.71 4.42 3.87
C GLU A 5 9.99 5.29 2.81
N LEU A 6 8.88 4.81 2.26
CA LEU A 6 8.07 5.52 1.27
C LEU A 6 7.38 6.78 1.84
N LEU A 7 7.16 6.83 3.16
CA LEU A 7 6.53 7.97 3.82
C LEU A 7 7.51 8.97 4.41
N GLU A 8 8.78 8.60 4.59
CA GLU A 8 9.84 9.59 4.87
C GLU A 8 10.10 10.52 3.67
N GLU A 9 9.69 10.12 2.47
CA GLU A 9 9.84 10.92 1.24
C GLU A 9 8.70 11.95 1.03
N ALA A 10 7.50 11.75 1.59
CA ALA A 10 6.36 12.65 1.40
C ALA A 10 6.18 13.62 2.58
N GLN A 11 6.59 14.87 2.37
CA GLN A 11 6.57 15.93 3.38
C GLN A 11 5.42 16.91 3.19
N THR A 12 4.72 16.83 2.05
CA THR A 12 3.64 17.73 1.67
C THR A 12 2.33 17.00 1.42
N GLU A 13 1.20 17.72 1.53
CA GLU A 13 -0.13 17.18 1.27
C GLU A 13 -0.28 16.69 -0.18
N GLU A 14 0.33 17.39 -1.14
CA GLU A 14 0.34 17.02 -2.56
C GLU A 14 1.08 15.71 -2.81
N GLU A 15 2.26 15.51 -2.22
CA GLU A 15 3.01 14.25 -2.34
C GLU A 15 2.24 13.07 -1.71
N VAL A 16 1.54 13.30 -0.60
CA VAL A 16 0.72 12.27 0.05
C VAL A 16 -0.48 11.90 -0.79
N ASP A 17 -1.14 12.88 -1.43
CA ASP A 17 -2.25 12.62 -2.34
C ASP A 17 -1.79 11.85 -3.59
N ASP A 18 -0.62 12.17 -4.14
CA ASP A 18 -0.04 11.42 -5.25
C ASP A 18 0.31 9.97 -4.86
N LEU A 19 0.92 9.77 -3.69
CA LEU A 19 1.18 8.44 -3.14
C LEU A 19 -0.10 7.65 -2.92
N LYS A 20 -1.16 8.30 -2.43
CA LYS A 20 -2.47 7.69 -2.23
C LYS A 20 -3.05 7.22 -3.55
N ASN A 21 -3.06 8.08 -4.57
CA ASN A 21 -3.58 7.75 -5.90
C ASN A 21 -2.81 6.59 -6.52
N ALA A 22 -1.47 6.60 -6.41
CA ALA A 22 -0.62 5.52 -6.88
C ALA A 22 -0.90 4.20 -6.14
N ASN A 23 -1.03 4.24 -4.81
CA ASN A 23 -1.29 3.06 -4.00
C ASN A 23 -2.69 2.47 -4.29
N ASP A 24 -3.71 3.31 -4.43
CA ASP A 24 -5.07 2.88 -4.77
C ASP A 24 -5.12 2.20 -6.16
N ALA A 25 -4.35 2.71 -7.14
CA ALA A 25 -4.20 2.06 -8.44
C ALA A 25 -3.55 0.66 -8.31
N ARG A 26 -2.49 0.54 -7.50
CA ARG A 26 -1.84 -0.76 -7.24
C ARG A 26 -2.78 -1.76 -6.57
N ILE A 27 -3.55 -1.32 -5.57
CA ILE A 27 -4.56 -2.17 -4.92
C ILE A 27 -5.58 -2.68 -5.94
N LYS A 28 -6.10 -1.79 -6.79
CA LYS A 28 -7.08 -2.15 -7.82
C LYS A 28 -6.52 -3.19 -8.80
N ASP A 29 -5.29 -3.00 -9.26
CA ASP A 29 -4.63 -3.91 -10.17
C ASP A 29 -4.38 -5.28 -9.53
N THR A 30 -3.91 -5.30 -8.28
CA THR A 30 -3.68 -6.55 -7.53
C THR A 30 -4.99 -7.31 -7.28
N VAL A 31 -6.09 -6.61 -6.95
CA VAL A 31 -7.43 -7.22 -6.78
C VAL A 31 -7.97 -7.80 -8.10
N SER A 32 -7.76 -7.09 -9.21
CA SER A 32 -8.09 -7.60 -10.55
C SER A 32 -7.29 -8.86 -10.88
N GLY A 33 -5.98 -8.84 -10.58
CA GLY A 33 -5.09 -9.98 -10.71
C GLY A 33 -5.53 -11.18 -9.87
N LEU A 34 -5.90 -10.96 -8.61
CA LEU A 34 -6.41 -12.01 -7.72
C LEU A 34 -7.68 -12.64 -8.28
N SER A 35 -8.62 -11.80 -8.75
CA SER A 35 -9.86 -12.27 -9.36
C SER A 35 -9.60 -13.17 -10.57
N ARG A 36 -8.59 -12.84 -11.38
CA ARG A 36 -8.17 -13.66 -12.51
C ARG A 36 -7.50 -14.96 -12.05
N ALA A 37 -6.56 -14.89 -11.11
CA ALA A 37 -5.84 -16.06 -10.59
C ALA A 37 -6.81 -17.10 -9.99
N PHE A 38 -7.82 -16.65 -9.24
CA PHE A 38 -8.86 -17.55 -8.71
C PHE A 38 -9.73 -18.17 -9.82
N LYS A 39 -10.09 -17.42 -10.86
CA LYS A 39 -10.83 -17.96 -12.03
C LYS A 39 -10.03 -19.03 -12.77
N GLU A 40 -8.72 -18.84 -12.88
CA GLU A 40 -7.80 -19.75 -13.57
C GLU A 40 -7.30 -20.89 -12.64
N GLN A 41 -7.71 -20.90 -11.38
CA GLN A 41 -7.24 -21.82 -10.33
C GLN A 41 -5.71 -21.78 -10.10
N ASP A 42 -5.07 -20.66 -10.44
CA ASP A 42 -3.65 -20.42 -10.20
C ASP A 42 -3.42 -19.93 -8.75
N LEU A 43 -3.36 -20.89 -7.83
CA LEU A 43 -3.21 -20.60 -6.40
C LEU A 43 -1.84 -20.02 -6.03
N GLU A 44 -0.78 -20.34 -6.78
CA GLU A 44 0.55 -19.77 -6.55
C GLU A 44 0.59 -18.29 -6.94
N ARG A 45 -0.05 -17.94 -8.06
CA ARG A 45 -0.22 -16.54 -8.43
C ARG A 45 -1.10 -15.80 -7.44
N ALA A 46 -2.20 -16.42 -7.00
CA ALA A 46 -3.09 -15.83 -6.00
C ALA A 46 -2.36 -15.55 -4.67
N LYS A 47 -1.53 -16.50 -4.20
CA LYS A 47 -0.71 -16.33 -2.99
C LYS A 47 0.24 -15.15 -3.12
N THR A 48 0.94 -15.04 -4.25
CA THR A 48 1.88 -13.94 -4.50
C THR A 48 1.16 -12.59 -4.47
N LEU A 49 0.03 -12.48 -5.18
CA LEU A 49 -0.77 -11.26 -5.22
C LEU A 49 -1.40 -10.91 -3.87
N ALA A 50 -1.74 -11.90 -3.04
CA ALA A 50 -2.26 -11.65 -1.69
C ALA A 50 -1.19 -11.04 -0.77
N ILE A 51 0.07 -11.46 -0.90
CA ILE A 51 1.20 -10.86 -0.17
C ILE A 51 1.41 -9.42 -0.62
N GLU A 52 1.39 -9.17 -1.93
CA GLU A 52 1.47 -7.80 -2.48
C GLU A 52 0.31 -6.93 -1.98
N LEU A 53 -0.92 -7.45 -1.99
CA LEU A 53 -2.09 -6.74 -1.50
C LEU A 53 -1.93 -6.37 -0.01
N GLN A 54 -1.41 -7.27 0.82
CA GLN A 54 -1.14 -6.98 2.22
C GLN A 54 -0.16 -5.81 2.36
N TYR A 55 0.86 -5.73 1.50
CA TYR A 55 1.81 -4.63 1.49
C TYR A 55 1.13 -3.29 1.13
N TRP A 56 0.33 -3.26 0.06
CA TRP A 56 -0.39 -2.04 -0.35
C TRP A 56 -1.41 -1.57 0.68
N ILE A 57 -2.09 -2.48 1.38
CA ILE A 57 -2.99 -2.16 2.49
C ILE A 57 -2.23 -1.54 3.67
N ARG A 58 -1.01 -2.02 3.96
CA ARG A 58 -0.16 -1.39 4.99
C ARG A 58 0.19 0.05 4.60
N ILE A 59 0.59 0.29 3.36
CA ILE A 59 0.85 1.66 2.86
C ILE A 59 -0.41 2.53 2.98
N GLN A 60 -1.57 2.01 2.56
CA GLN A 60 -2.84 2.73 2.64
C GLN A 60 -3.18 3.17 4.08
N ASN A 61 -2.95 2.29 5.05
CA ASN A 61 -3.15 2.62 6.46
C ASN A 61 -2.21 3.75 6.91
N VAL A 62 -0.94 3.69 6.54
CA VAL A 62 0.00 4.75 6.95
C VAL A 62 -0.31 6.09 6.28
N ILE A 63 -0.73 6.09 5.00
CA ILE A 63 -1.22 7.29 4.30
C ILE A 63 -2.46 7.85 5.00
N ARG A 64 -3.41 7.01 5.42
CA ARG A 64 -4.61 7.45 6.13
C ARG A 64 -4.29 8.05 7.50
N ASP A 65 -3.29 7.50 8.17
CA ASP A 65 -2.87 7.93 9.51
C ASP A 65 -1.89 9.13 9.44
N TRP A 66 -1.50 9.58 8.25
CA TRP A 66 -0.67 10.78 8.04
C TRP A 66 -1.43 12.06 8.44
N VAL A 67 -0.71 12.97 9.10
CA VAL A 67 -1.23 14.28 9.53
C VAL A 67 -0.23 15.37 9.19
N ALA A 68 -0.67 16.40 8.47
CA ALA A 68 0.16 17.55 8.11
C ALA A 68 0.82 18.16 9.35
N GLY A 69 2.15 18.28 9.32
CA GLY A 69 2.95 18.91 10.37
C GLY A 69 3.25 18.07 11.62
N LYS A 70 2.88 16.77 11.64
CA LYS A 70 3.36 15.84 12.68
C LYS A 70 4.35 14.84 12.08
N PRO A 71 5.57 14.71 12.63
CA PRO A 71 6.42 13.59 12.28
C PRO A 71 5.69 12.30 12.67
N ILE A 72 5.75 11.29 11.79
CA ILE A 72 5.23 9.96 12.10
C ILE A 72 6.13 9.39 13.21
N VAL A 73 5.69 9.49 14.47
CA VAL A 73 6.46 9.00 15.62
C VAL A 73 6.32 7.48 15.67
N ALA A 74 7.42 6.79 15.39
CA ALA A 74 7.52 5.34 15.51
C ALA A 74 7.62 4.92 16.98
N ASP A 75 6.51 4.52 17.60
CA ASP A 75 6.59 3.77 18.86
C ASP A 75 7.35 2.46 18.61
N HIS A 76 8.54 2.39 19.21
CA HIS A 76 9.35 1.18 19.33
C HIS A 76 8.83 0.40 20.54
N VAL A 77 8.20 -0.75 20.31
CA VAL A 77 8.02 -1.78 21.33
C VAL A 77 8.42 -3.12 20.76
#